data_AF-A0A9Q8Q073-F1
#
_entry.id   AF-A0A9Q8Q073-F1
#
_cell.length_a   1.000
_cell.length_b   1.000
_cell.length_c   1.000
_cell.angle_alpha   90.00
_cell.angle_beta   90.00
_cell.angle_gamma   90.00
#
_symmetry.space_group_name_H-M   'P 1'
#
loop_
_entity.id
_entity.type
_entity.pdbx_description
1 polymer ?
#
loop_
_entity_poly.entity_id
_entity_poly.type
_entity_poly.pdbx_seq_one_letter_code
_entity_poly.pdbx_strand_id
1 'polypeptide(L)'
;MLFRNLFISLFLLSSTAFATDTFSSNIEYYSNVTLVDFSSGEIDGGRYFCVKAINNGGEVVACAVSNKSSWANSYDQFFQQAYYYYTSGKKLRLYYQPNVWMHYQFSRTFSNKAIAGFASCHGDYCMGPTQR
;
A
#
# COMPACT_ATOMS: atom_id res chain seq x y z
N MET A 1 -14.43 -50.54 10.91
CA MET A 1 -14.15 -49.38 11.79
C MET A 1 -12.77 -48.81 11.47
N LEU A 2 -12.62 -47.98 10.42
CA LEU A 2 -11.31 -47.37 10.09
C LEU A 2 -11.41 -46.06 9.28
N PHE A 3 -12.61 -45.55 9.03
CA PHE A 3 -12.83 -44.30 8.26
C PHE A 3 -13.24 -43.09 9.11
N ARG A 4 -13.29 -43.22 10.44
CA ARG A 4 -13.75 -42.14 11.33
C ARG A 4 -12.62 -41.22 11.85
N ASN A 5 -11.36 -41.60 11.63
CA ASN A 5 -10.21 -40.88 12.19
C ASN A 5 -9.49 -39.97 11.17
N LEU A 6 -9.88 -39.99 9.90
CA LEU A 6 -9.19 -39.18 8.85
C LEU A 6 -9.67 -37.72 8.80
N PHE A 7 -10.83 -37.40 9.37
CA PHE A 7 -11.42 -36.06 9.31
C PHE A 7 -10.82 -35.06 10.32
N ILE A 8 -10.08 -35.52 11.34
CA ILE A 8 -9.56 -34.65 12.40
C ILE A 8 -8.13 -34.17 12.10
N SER A 9 -7.37 -34.86 11.24
CA SER A 9 -5.97 -34.48 10.94
C SER A 9 -5.80 -33.34 9.94
N LEU A 10 -6.85 -32.91 9.22
CA LEU A 10 -6.72 -31.83 8.23
C LEU A 10 -6.91 -30.41 8.80
N PHE A 11 -7.37 -30.27 10.05
CA PHE A 11 -7.65 -28.95 10.66
C PHE A 11 -6.42 -28.24 11.26
N LEU A 12 -5.24 -28.88 11.27
CA LEU A 12 -4.03 -28.34 11.93
C LEU A 12 -3.05 -27.64 10.97
N LEU A 13 -3.39 -27.51 9.68
CA LEU A 13 -2.56 -26.85 8.65
C LEU A 13 -3.10 -25.48 8.24
N SER A 14 -3.96 -24.84 9.04
CA SER A 14 -4.39 -23.47 8.78
C SER A 14 -3.18 -22.54 8.89
N SER A 15 -2.71 -22.03 7.74
CA SER A 15 -1.74 -20.94 7.70
C SER A 15 -2.29 -19.77 8.51
N THR A 16 -1.54 -19.33 9.52
CA THR A 16 -1.88 -18.14 10.29
C THR A 16 -1.80 -16.94 9.36
N ALA A 17 -2.95 -16.40 8.95
CA ALA A 17 -3.02 -15.14 8.22
C ALA A 17 -2.80 -14.00 9.22
N PHE A 18 -1.64 -13.35 9.17
CA PHE A 18 -1.42 -12.10 9.89
C PHE A 18 -2.05 -10.96 9.09
N ALA A 19 -3.11 -10.36 9.63
CA ALA A 19 -3.70 -9.17 9.05
C ALA A 19 -2.78 -7.96 9.31
N THR A 20 -2.40 -7.26 8.25
CA THR A 20 -1.87 -5.90 8.35
C THR A 20 -3.01 -4.93 8.09
N ASP A 21 -3.04 -3.83 8.84
CA ASP A 21 -4.06 -2.79 8.66
C ASP A 21 -3.39 -1.43 8.44
N THR A 22 -4.04 -0.56 7.66
CA THR A 22 -3.64 0.81 7.38
C THR A 22 -3.54 1.65 8.66
N PHE A 23 -4.19 1.24 9.74
CA PHE A 23 -4.11 1.89 11.06
C PHE A 23 -2.92 1.42 11.94
N SER A 24 -2.14 0.43 11.50
CA SER A 24 -1.00 -0.10 12.28
C SER A 24 0.04 0.97 12.57
N SER A 25 0.67 0.96 13.76
CA SER A 25 1.59 2.01 14.25
C SER A 25 2.84 2.26 13.39
N ASN A 26 3.18 1.32 12.51
CA ASN A 26 4.28 1.44 11.55
C ASN A 26 3.87 2.10 10.23
N ILE A 27 2.63 2.57 10.12
CA ILE A 27 2.11 3.28 8.95
C ILE A 27 2.15 4.79 9.20
N GLU A 28 2.71 5.50 8.24
CA GLU A 28 2.67 6.96 8.20
C GLU A 28 1.64 7.41 7.18
N TYR A 29 1.22 8.67 7.27
CA TYR A 29 0.30 9.25 6.31
C TYR A 29 0.64 10.70 5.98
N TYR A 30 0.30 11.11 4.76
CA TYR A 30 0.42 12.49 4.33
C TYR A 30 -0.90 12.98 3.73
N SER A 31 -1.49 14.01 4.37
CA SER A 31 -2.86 14.48 4.10
C SER A 31 -2.88 15.64 3.11
N ASN A 32 -4.04 15.85 2.47
CA ASN A 32 -4.27 16.96 1.55
C ASN A 32 -3.26 17.06 0.41
N VAL A 33 -2.76 15.90 -0.04
CA VAL A 33 -1.83 15.79 -1.16
C VAL A 33 -2.56 15.62 -2.48
N THR A 34 -1.91 16.04 -3.57
CA THR A 34 -2.32 15.75 -4.95
C THR A 34 -1.27 14.87 -5.59
N LEU A 35 -1.69 13.86 -6.37
CA LEU A 35 -0.76 13.02 -7.13
C LEU A 35 -0.32 13.77 -8.40
N VAL A 36 0.98 13.91 -8.61
CA VAL A 36 1.55 14.68 -9.73
C VAL A 36 2.40 13.86 -10.68
N ASP A 37 2.96 12.74 -10.22
CA ASP A 37 3.64 11.77 -11.07
C ASP A 37 3.09 10.36 -10.81
N PHE A 38 3.05 9.56 -11.86
CA PHE A 38 2.66 8.17 -11.85
C PHE A 38 3.61 7.37 -12.74
N SER A 39 4.21 6.31 -12.21
CA SER A 39 5.10 5.41 -12.94
C SER A 39 4.71 3.96 -12.69
N SER A 40 4.82 3.10 -13.69
CA SER A 40 4.59 1.66 -13.56
C SER A 40 5.62 0.86 -14.35
N GLY A 41 5.85 -0.38 -13.92
CA GLY A 41 6.82 -1.27 -14.55
C GLY A 41 6.87 -2.63 -13.85
N GLU A 42 8.01 -3.31 -13.95
CA GLU A 42 8.24 -4.61 -13.31
C GLU A 42 9.58 -4.61 -12.55
N ILE A 43 9.61 -5.30 -11.40
CA ILE A 43 10.82 -5.58 -10.62
C ILE A 43 10.71 -6.95 -9.97
N ASP A 44 11.73 -7.80 -10.15
CA ASP A 44 11.82 -9.15 -9.58
C ASP A 44 10.55 -10.00 -9.82
N GLY A 45 10.00 -9.93 -11.04
CA GLY A 45 8.76 -10.63 -11.44
C GLY A 45 7.48 -10.06 -10.83
N GLY A 46 7.55 -8.93 -10.14
CA GLY A 46 6.42 -8.20 -9.60
C GLY A 46 6.12 -6.94 -10.40
N ARG A 47 4.86 -6.76 -10.81
CA ARG A 47 4.40 -5.49 -11.38
C ARG A 47 4.46 -4.44 -10.28
N TYR A 48 5.04 -3.28 -10.57
CA TYR A 48 5.07 -2.15 -9.64
C TYR A 48 4.33 -0.95 -10.21
N PHE A 49 3.85 -0.10 -9.32
CA PHE A 49 3.58 1.29 -9.64
C PHE A 49 4.04 2.18 -8.49
N CYS A 50 4.43 3.40 -8.82
CA CYS A 50 4.87 4.42 -7.88
C CYS A 50 4.12 5.72 -8.16
N VAL A 51 3.82 6.46 -7.10
CA VAL A 51 3.19 7.78 -7.18
C VAL A 51 4.03 8.81 -6.45
N LYS A 52 4.09 10.03 -6.98
CA LYS A 52 4.55 11.21 -6.24
C LYS A 52 3.35 12.03 -5.84
N ALA A 53 3.23 12.30 -4.54
CA ALA A 53 2.19 13.13 -3.96
C ALA A 53 2.80 14.38 -3.34
N ILE A 54 2.20 15.54 -3.58
CA ILE A 54 2.71 16.83 -3.09
C ILE A 54 1.62 17.61 -2.34
N ASN A 55 2.05 18.39 -1.34
CA ASN A 55 1.28 19.50 -0.78
C ASN A 55 2.24 20.65 -0.39
N ASN A 56 1.74 21.67 0.31
CA ASN A 56 2.55 22.84 0.70
C ASN A 56 3.72 22.52 1.65
N GLY A 57 3.71 21.38 2.33
CA GLY A 57 4.73 20.96 3.29
C GLY A 57 5.82 20.07 2.69
N GLY A 58 5.75 19.72 1.41
CA GLY A 58 6.71 18.84 0.75
C GLY A 58 6.10 17.78 -0.17
N GLU A 59 6.93 16.78 -0.47
CA GLU A 59 6.60 15.68 -1.38
C GLU A 59 6.85 14.31 -0.75
N VAL A 60 6.09 13.32 -1.18
CA VAL A 60 6.27 11.92 -0.83
C VAL A 60 6.16 11.06 -2.07
N VAL A 61 7.09 10.12 -2.22
CA VAL A 61 7.03 9.06 -3.23
C VAL A 61 6.77 7.74 -2.51
N ALA A 62 5.81 6.95 -3.00
CA ALA A 62 5.52 5.62 -2.48
C ALA A 62 5.16 4.68 -3.64
N CYS A 63 5.45 3.39 -3.46
CA CYS A 63 5.23 2.36 -4.48
C CYS A 63 4.44 1.17 -3.94
N ALA A 64 3.77 0.43 -4.82
CA ALA A 64 3.26 -0.91 -4.55
C ALA A 64 3.90 -1.90 -5.52
N VAL A 65 4.09 -3.15 -5.07
CA VAL A 65 4.63 -4.25 -5.88
C VAL A 65 3.72 -5.47 -5.71
N SER A 66 3.26 -6.07 -6.80
CA SER A 66 2.13 -7.01 -6.81
C SER A 66 2.38 -8.35 -6.11
N ASN A 67 3.62 -8.71 -5.86
CA ASN A 67 4.02 -9.98 -5.25
C ASN A 67 4.93 -9.81 -4.03
N LYS A 68 5.10 -8.59 -3.51
CA LYS A 68 6.00 -8.30 -2.38
C LYS A 68 5.31 -7.47 -1.30
N SER A 69 5.77 -7.64 -0.07
CA SER A 69 5.25 -7.03 1.15
C SER A 69 3.87 -7.52 1.58
N SER A 70 3.47 -7.19 2.80
CA SER A 70 2.13 -7.48 3.35
C SER A 70 0.99 -6.80 2.58
N TRP A 71 1.32 -5.85 1.70
CA TRP A 71 0.36 -5.06 0.92
C TRP A 71 0.08 -5.63 -0.48
N ALA A 72 0.75 -6.71 -0.88
CA ALA A 72 0.66 -7.29 -2.23
C ALA A 72 -0.79 -7.61 -2.65
N ASN A 73 -1.61 -8.11 -1.73
CA ASN A 73 -2.99 -8.50 -1.99
C ASN A 73 -3.90 -7.32 -2.37
N SER A 74 -3.50 -6.08 -2.07
CA SER A 74 -4.24 -4.85 -2.38
C SER A 74 -3.73 -4.13 -3.63
N TYR A 75 -2.77 -4.72 -4.36
CA TYR A 75 -2.07 -4.06 -5.45
C TYR A 75 -3.01 -3.49 -6.51
N ASP A 76 -3.95 -4.29 -7.04
CA ASP A 76 -4.83 -3.84 -8.12
C ASP A 76 -5.80 -2.75 -7.63
N GLN A 77 -6.30 -2.85 -6.39
CA GLN A 77 -7.14 -1.81 -5.79
C GLN A 77 -6.35 -0.51 -5.62
N PHE A 78 -5.11 -0.59 -5.13
CA PHE A 78 -4.24 0.57 -4.98
C PHE A 78 -3.91 1.21 -6.33
N PHE A 79 -3.64 0.41 -7.36
CA PHE A 79 -3.37 0.91 -8.71
C PHE A 79 -4.57 1.69 -9.25
N GLN A 80 -5.77 1.11 -9.18
CA GLN A 80 -7.00 1.74 -9.65
C GLN A 80 -7.29 3.05 -8.90
N GLN A 81 -7.14 3.03 -7.58
CA GLN A 81 -7.39 4.21 -6.75
C GLN A 81 -6.37 5.32 -7.00
N ALA A 82 -5.09 4.96 -7.13
CA ALA A 82 -4.02 5.89 -7.48
C ALA A 82 -4.25 6.51 -8.86
N TYR A 83 -4.62 5.70 -9.86
CA TYR A 83 -4.91 6.18 -11.20
C TYR A 83 -6.11 7.14 -11.23
N TYR A 84 -7.18 6.83 -10.49
CA TYR A 84 -8.33 7.72 -10.32
C TYR A 84 -7.93 9.08 -9.72
N TYR A 85 -7.14 9.07 -8.65
CA TYR A 85 -6.72 10.33 -8.01
C TYR A 85 -5.73 11.13 -8.85
N TYR A 86 -4.83 10.45 -9.55
CA TYR A 86 -3.89 11.06 -10.49
C TYR A 86 -4.64 11.77 -11.62
N THR A 87 -5.60 11.09 -12.25
CA THR A 87 -6.37 11.65 -13.37
C THR A 87 -7.37 12.73 -12.95
N SER A 88 -7.93 12.64 -11.75
CA SER A 88 -8.91 13.62 -11.25
C SER A 88 -8.29 14.85 -10.58
N GLY A 89 -7.01 14.79 -10.17
CA GLY A 89 -6.35 15.86 -9.43
C GLY A 89 -6.97 16.15 -8.06
N LYS A 90 -7.83 15.25 -7.54
CA LYS A 90 -8.48 15.43 -6.24
C LYS A 90 -7.48 15.25 -5.11
N LYS A 91 -7.68 16.03 -4.04
CA LYS A 91 -6.89 15.89 -2.81
C LYS A 91 -7.20 14.58 -2.10
N LEU A 92 -6.17 13.97 -1.54
CA LEU A 92 -6.24 12.72 -0.80
C LEU A 92 -5.27 12.70 0.38
N ARG A 93 -5.40 11.67 1.22
CA ARG A 93 -4.39 11.24 2.17
C ARG A 93 -3.77 9.95 1.68
N LEU A 94 -2.46 9.96 1.53
CA LEU A 94 -1.67 8.79 1.14
C LEU A 94 -1.14 8.13 2.41
N TYR A 95 -1.44 6.84 2.59
CA TYR A 95 -0.85 6.03 3.64
C TYR A 95 0.32 5.23 3.08
N TYR A 96 1.41 5.18 3.82
CA TYR A 96 2.57 4.40 3.42
C TYR A 96 3.30 3.80 4.62
N GLN A 97 3.92 2.64 4.40
CA GLN A 97 4.84 2.01 5.33
C GLN A 97 6.28 2.34 4.91
N PRO A 98 7.10 3.00 5.76
CA PRO A 98 8.50 3.25 5.46
C PRO A 98 9.33 1.96 5.52
N ASN A 99 10.52 1.99 4.90
CA ASN A 99 11.54 0.94 4.97
C ASN A 99 11.08 -0.46 4.48
N VAL A 100 10.19 -0.52 3.47
CA VAL A 100 9.73 -1.78 2.87
C VAL A 100 10.54 -2.17 1.64
N TRP A 101 10.85 -1.21 0.77
CA TRP A 101 11.64 -1.50 -0.45
C TRP A 101 13.13 -1.39 -0.14
N MET A 102 13.84 -2.51 -0.27
CA MET A 102 15.27 -2.62 0.06
C MET A 102 16.18 -2.67 -1.17
N HIS A 103 15.63 -2.87 -2.38
CA HIS A 103 16.42 -2.89 -3.60
C HIS A 103 17.02 -1.50 -3.87
N TYR A 104 18.34 -1.36 -3.70
CA TYR A 104 19.02 -0.07 -3.65
C TYR A 104 18.68 0.87 -4.83
N GLN A 105 18.75 0.37 -6.07
CA GLN A 105 18.46 1.19 -7.25
C GLN A 105 16.98 1.59 -7.31
N PHE A 106 16.08 0.73 -6.85
CA PHE A 106 14.64 1.03 -6.84
C PHE A 106 14.33 2.10 -5.80
N SER A 107 14.81 1.92 -4.58
CA SER A 107 14.57 2.84 -3.47
C SER A 107 15.25 4.19 -3.66
N ARG A 108 16.39 4.23 -4.36
CA ARG A 108 17.06 5.49 -4.74
C ARG A 108 16.32 6.24 -5.85
N THR A 109 15.69 5.52 -6.79
CA THR A 109 14.95 6.14 -7.90
C THR A 109 13.58 6.64 -7.47
N PHE A 110 12.89 5.86 -6.64
CA PHE A 110 11.55 6.18 -6.15
C PHE A 110 11.59 6.51 -4.65
N SER A 111 11.45 5.48 -3.80
CA SER A 111 11.61 5.56 -2.36
C SER A 111 11.63 4.15 -1.75
N ASN A 112 11.94 4.06 -0.47
CA ASN A 112 11.78 2.82 0.31
C ASN A 112 10.37 2.63 0.90
N LYS A 113 9.36 3.40 0.48
CA LYS A 113 8.03 3.45 1.10
C LYS A 113 7.01 2.62 0.31
N ALA A 114 6.33 1.69 0.98
CA ALA A 114 5.23 0.92 0.40
C ALA A 114 3.89 1.64 0.58
N ILE A 115 3.06 1.68 -0.46
CA ILE A 115 1.68 2.18 -0.36
C ILE A 115 0.89 1.25 0.56
N ALA A 116 0.21 1.83 1.53
CA ALA A 116 -0.66 1.14 2.48
C ALA A 116 -2.14 1.52 2.33
N GLY A 117 -2.46 2.58 1.58
CA GLY A 117 -3.84 2.97 1.31
C GLY A 117 -4.01 4.41 0.85
N PHE A 118 -5.27 4.76 0.56
CA PHE A 118 -5.69 6.11 0.15
C PHE A 118 -6.99 6.47 0.86
N ALA A 119 -7.16 7.74 1.22
CA ALA A 119 -8.43 8.30 1.69
C ALA A 119 -8.75 9.61 0.96
N SER A 120 -10.01 9.84 0.61
CA SER A 120 -10.43 11.12 0.03
C SER A 120 -10.31 12.24 1.07
N CYS A 121 -10.00 13.46 0.62
CA CYS A 121 -10.01 14.64 1.47
C CYS A 121 -10.96 15.72 0.94
N HIS A 122 -11.60 16.42 1.88
CA HIS A 122 -12.48 17.55 1.64
C HIS A 122 -12.13 18.66 2.65
N GLY A 123 -11.52 19.75 2.15
CA GLY A 123 -10.98 20.80 3.02
C GLY A 123 -9.84 20.27 3.89
N ASP A 124 -9.98 20.37 5.21
CA ASP A 124 -8.98 19.92 6.19
C ASP A 124 -9.23 18.49 6.71
N TYR A 125 -10.34 17.88 6.30
CA TYR A 125 -10.73 16.53 6.72
C TYR A 125 -10.44 15.49 5.64
N CYS A 126 -9.96 14.30 6.06
CA CYS A 126 -9.81 13.14 5.20
C CYS A 126 -10.51 11.92 5.80
N MET A 127 -11.24 11.17 4.97
CA MET A 127 -12.05 10.01 5.37
C MET A 127 -11.18 8.76 5.55
N GLY A 128 -10.42 8.71 6.64
CA GLY A 128 -9.55 7.57 6.95
C GLY A 128 -8.88 7.68 8.31
N PRO A 129 -8.23 6.60 8.78
CA PRO A 129 -7.60 6.56 10.09
C PRO A 129 -6.52 7.62 10.25
N THR A 130 -6.37 8.14 11.46
CA THR A 130 -5.22 8.93 11.89
C THR A 130 -4.69 8.29 13.15
N GLN A 131 -3.40 7.96 13.17
CA GLN A 131 -2.74 7.70 14.45
C GLN A 131 -2.78 9.00 15.27
N ARG A 132 -3.18 8.89 16.53
CA ARG A 132 -3.15 9.98 17.51
C ARG A 132 -1.76 10.06 18.12
#